data_AF-A0A9D8TGQ0-F1
#
_entry.id   AF-A0A9D8TGQ0-F1
#
_cell.length_a   1.000
_cell.length_b   1.000
_cell.length_c   1.000
_cell.angle_alpha   90.00
_cell.angle_beta   90.00
_cell.angle_gamma   90.00
#
_symmetry.space_group_name_H-M   'P 1'
#
loop_
_entity.id
_entity.type
_entity.pdbx_description
1 polymer ?
#
loop_
_entity_poly.entity_id
_entity_poly.type
_entity_poly.pdbx_seq_one_letter_code
_entity_poly.pdbx_strand_id
1 'polypeptide(L)'
;YKLGIPLKTRHNEVAPNQFEFAPIYEETNLAVDHNLVLMDLMRKVAPKHHFRVLLHEKPFAGINGSGKHCNWSLTTDTGINLFAPGKHPKDNLLFVTFLVNTLMAVHKHNALLKASVASAGNAYRLGAHEAPPAIISVFLGTQLTQLLADFEKEDSEDGLKMKAKSRLNLNVSVIPELMLDNTDRNRTSPFAFTGNRFEFRAAGSSANCASSMIVLNTAVAGQLMDFNAAMKERMTKGESKEQALYALLREYIKIAKPVCFEGNGYSDEWKAEASRRGLDCETSIPLQYDAYLKQQSIDLFAQTKVLNEKELAARNEVKWETYTKKIQIEARVLGDLALNHIVPVAIKYQSSLLDNLFKLKTLYKDEDYQELSVDKSEKIKKIEYYINQIQKLTDAMVEARKVANRITNEREKAIAYHDTVEPYFEKIRNLIDELELMVDNELWPLPKYRELLFIR
;
A
#
# COMPACT_ATOMS: atom_id res chain seq x y z
N TYR A 1 -21.46 15.18 -8.86
CA TYR A 1 -22.19 16.42 -9.20
C TYR A 1 -23.56 16.51 -8.52
N LYS A 2 -24.60 15.75 -8.91
CA LYS A 2 -25.94 15.86 -8.26
C LYS A 2 -25.93 15.58 -6.74
N LEU A 3 -24.96 14.79 -6.28
CA LEU A 3 -24.74 14.47 -4.86
C LEU A 3 -23.69 15.37 -4.18
N GLY A 4 -23.38 16.55 -4.72
CA GLY A 4 -22.36 17.45 -4.16
C GLY A 4 -20.90 17.08 -4.47
N ILE A 5 -20.60 15.81 -4.78
CA ILE A 5 -19.23 15.34 -5.05
C ILE A 5 -18.59 16.10 -6.23
N PRO A 6 -17.47 16.84 -6.01
CA PRO A 6 -16.86 17.73 -7.00
C PRO A 6 -15.83 16.99 -7.89
N LEU A 7 -16.28 15.95 -8.61
CA LEU A 7 -15.43 15.22 -9.55
C LEU A 7 -14.80 16.18 -10.58
N LYS A 8 -13.50 16.10 -10.79
CA LYS A 8 -12.77 16.99 -11.72
C LYS A 8 -12.17 16.24 -12.89
N THR A 9 -11.33 15.25 -12.61
CA THR A 9 -10.60 14.49 -13.62
C THR A 9 -11.16 13.08 -13.71
N ARG A 10 -11.12 12.53 -14.92
CA ARG A 10 -11.44 11.14 -15.25
C ARG A 10 -10.56 10.72 -16.42
N HIS A 11 -9.83 9.63 -16.29
CA HIS A 11 -9.02 9.09 -17.38
C HIS A 11 -8.87 7.58 -17.25
N ASN A 12 -8.43 6.95 -18.34
CA ASN A 12 -7.99 5.57 -18.30
C ASN A 12 -6.66 5.49 -17.56
N GLU A 13 -6.44 4.38 -16.90
CA GLU A 13 -5.18 4.06 -16.24
C GLU A 13 -4.32 3.13 -17.11
N VAL A 14 -3.13 2.80 -16.60
CA VAL A 14 -2.12 1.98 -17.33
C VAL A 14 -2.66 0.61 -17.71
N ALA A 15 -3.41 -0.08 -16.83
CA ALA A 15 -3.94 -1.41 -17.14
C ALA A 15 -5.24 -1.37 -17.97
N PRO A 16 -5.50 -2.40 -18.79
CA PRO A 16 -6.76 -2.53 -19.51
C PRO A 16 -7.96 -2.51 -18.56
N ASN A 17 -9.02 -1.77 -18.94
CA ASN A 17 -10.24 -1.59 -18.14
C ASN A 17 -9.99 -1.02 -16.72
N GLN A 18 -8.86 -0.35 -16.51
CA GLN A 18 -8.55 0.42 -15.31
C GLN A 18 -8.82 1.90 -15.56
N PHE A 19 -9.42 2.58 -14.59
CA PHE A 19 -9.82 3.98 -14.71
C PHE A 19 -9.55 4.71 -13.39
N GLU A 20 -9.18 5.98 -13.50
CA GLU A 20 -9.03 6.90 -12.37
C GLU A 20 -10.09 8.01 -12.47
N PHE A 21 -10.53 8.47 -11.30
CA PHE A 21 -11.20 9.74 -11.14
C PHE A 21 -10.62 10.47 -9.93
N ALA A 22 -10.51 11.79 -10.00
CA ALA A 22 -10.15 12.60 -8.86
C ALA A 22 -11.14 13.78 -8.69
N PRO A 23 -11.70 13.98 -7.48
CA PRO A 23 -12.41 15.20 -7.15
C PRO A 23 -11.46 16.37 -6.87
N ILE A 24 -12.00 17.58 -6.84
CA ILE A 24 -11.33 18.71 -6.18
C ILE A 24 -11.18 18.36 -4.70
N TYR A 25 -10.08 18.78 -4.08
CA TYR A 25 -9.86 18.55 -2.65
C TYR A 25 -10.94 19.25 -1.80
N GLU A 26 -11.23 18.65 -0.65
CA GLU A 26 -12.25 19.12 0.30
C GLU A 26 -11.72 18.97 1.73
N GLU A 27 -12.47 19.49 2.71
CA GLU A 27 -12.18 19.22 4.12
C GLU A 27 -12.18 17.70 4.37
N THR A 28 -11.22 17.21 5.17
CA THR A 28 -10.89 15.78 5.24
C THR A 28 -12.09 14.90 5.53
N ASN A 29 -12.97 15.31 6.46
CA ASN A 29 -14.17 14.55 6.79
C ASN A 29 -15.13 14.45 5.59
N LEU A 30 -15.44 15.58 4.96
CA LEU A 30 -16.31 15.63 3.79
C LEU A 30 -15.73 14.82 2.60
N ALA A 31 -14.43 14.91 2.35
CA ALA A 31 -13.75 14.19 1.27
C ALA A 31 -13.87 12.66 1.45
N VAL A 32 -13.77 12.17 2.69
CA VAL A 32 -13.96 10.75 3.03
C VAL A 32 -15.40 10.33 2.76
N ASP A 33 -16.38 11.11 3.22
CA ASP A 33 -17.81 10.80 3.00
C ASP A 33 -18.14 10.77 1.51
N HIS A 34 -17.70 11.77 0.76
CA HIS A 34 -17.86 11.82 -0.69
C HIS A 34 -17.19 10.64 -1.40
N ASN A 35 -16.02 10.18 -0.95
CA ASN A 35 -15.38 8.97 -1.50
C ASN A 35 -16.24 7.71 -1.28
N LEU A 36 -16.77 7.53 -0.06
CA LEU A 36 -17.60 6.37 0.27
C LEU A 36 -18.91 6.36 -0.53
N VAL A 37 -19.57 7.52 -0.63
CA VAL A 37 -20.79 7.68 -1.45
C VAL A 37 -20.50 7.37 -2.92
N LEU A 38 -19.33 7.79 -3.43
CA LEU A 38 -18.95 7.51 -4.81
C LEU A 38 -18.71 6.02 -5.04
N MET A 39 -18.04 5.32 -4.12
CA MET A 39 -17.85 3.87 -4.21
C MET A 39 -19.17 3.10 -4.22
N ASP A 40 -20.14 3.51 -3.39
CA ASP A 40 -21.49 2.94 -3.38
C ASP A 40 -22.23 3.23 -4.70
N LEU A 41 -22.18 4.48 -5.16
CA LEU A 41 -22.80 4.89 -6.43
C LEU A 41 -22.26 4.09 -7.61
N MET A 42 -20.94 3.89 -7.70
CA MET A 42 -20.32 3.11 -8.76
C MET A 42 -20.84 1.67 -8.79
N ARG A 43 -20.99 1.03 -7.62
CA ARG A 43 -21.54 -0.33 -7.52
C ARG A 43 -23.00 -0.43 -7.94
N LYS A 44 -23.79 0.63 -7.72
CA LYS A 44 -25.21 0.70 -8.11
C LYS A 44 -25.41 1.07 -9.58
N VAL A 45 -24.52 1.87 -10.15
CA VAL A 45 -24.61 2.35 -11.53
C VAL A 45 -24.04 1.33 -12.51
N ALA A 46 -22.93 0.67 -12.19
CA ALA A 46 -22.27 -0.25 -13.12
C ALA A 46 -23.18 -1.36 -13.67
N PRO A 47 -24.01 -2.06 -12.86
CA PRO A 47 -24.91 -3.10 -13.39
C PRO A 47 -25.96 -2.56 -14.37
N LYS A 48 -26.36 -1.28 -14.25
CA LYS A 48 -27.29 -0.63 -15.19
C LYS A 48 -26.67 -0.41 -16.57
N HIS A 49 -25.35 -0.48 -16.65
CA HIS A 49 -24.58 -0.40 -17.88
C HIS A 49 -23.95 -1.76 -18.24
N HIS A 50 -24.46 -2.86 -17.67
CA HIS A 50 -23.92 -4.22 -17.87
C HIS A 50 -22.44 -4.38 -17.46
N PHE A 51 -21.96 -3.56 -16.54
CA PHE A 51 -20.60 -3.63 -15.99
C PHE A 51 -20.58 -4.09 -14.54
N ARG A 52 -19.43 -4.65 -14.14
CA ARG A 52 -19.07 -4.89 -12.73
C ARG A 52 -17.85 -4.04 -12.39
N VAL A 53 -17.99 -3.16 -11.41
CA VAL A 53 -16.85 -2.39 -10.88
C VAL A 53 -16.08 -3.25 -9.88
N LEU A 54 -14.79 -3.42 -10.12
CA LEU A 54 -13.85 -4.09 -9.23
C LEU A 54 -13.04 -3.05 -8.48
N LEU A 55 -13.22 -2.99 -7.16
CA LEU A 55 -12.45 -2.11 -6.27
C LEU A 55 -11.33 -2.86 -5.53
N HIS A 56 -11.10 -4.13 -5.86
CA HIS A 56 -10.00 -4.90 -5.29
C HIS A 56 -8.68 -4.25 -5.71
N GLU A 57 -7.71 -4.22 -4.80
CA GLU A 57 -6.41 -3.59 -5.03
C GLU A 57 -5.59 -4.29 -6.12
N LYS A 58 -5.82 -5.59 -6.29
CA LYS A 58 -5.18 -6.41 -7.32
C LYS A 58 -6.18 -7.37 -7.95
N PRO A 59 -7.06 -6.92 -8.86
CA PRO A 59 -8.11 -7.77 -9.41
C PRO A 59 -7.53 -8.84 -10.36
N PHE A 60 -6.42 -8.53 -11.02
CA PHE A 60 -5.71 -9.42 -11.94
C PHE A 60 -4.21 -9.42 -11.61
N ALA A 61 -3.61 -10.60 -11.46
CA ALA A 61 -2.16 -10.73 -11.31
C ALA A 61 -1.40 -10.35 -12.60
N GLY A 62 -0.13 -9.94 -12.46
CA GLY A 62 0.74 -9.62 -13.60
C GLY A 62 0.50 -8.26 -14.28
N ILE A 63 -0.53 -7.50 -13.89
CA ILE A 63 -0.79 -6.14 -14.39
C ILE A 63 -0.88 -5.13 -13.23
N ASN A 64 -0.94 -3.82 -13.51
CA ASN A 64 -1.02 -2.78 -12.48
C ASN A 64 -2.18 -3.01 -11.49
N GLY A 65 -1.94 -2.70 -10.22
CA GLY A 65 -2.98 -2.72 -9.19
C GLY A 65 -3.72 -1.40 -9.10
N SER A 66 -4.85 -1.38 -8.40
CA SER A 66 -5.65 -0.17 -8.17
C SER A 66 -5.39 0.39 -6.77
N GLY A 67 -4.88 1.62 -6.70
CA GLY A 67 -4.64 2.36 -5.46
C GLY A 67 -5.71 3.43 -5.19
N LYS A 68 -5.60 4.09 -4.04
CA LYS A 68 -6.38 5.29 -3.71
C LYS A 68 -5.49 6.31 -3.02
N HIS A 69 -4.91 7.20 -3.81
CA HIS A 69 -3.98 8.19 -3.28
C HIS A 69 -4.71 9.23 -2.44
N CYS A 70 -4.18 9.51 -1.24
CA CYS A 70 -4.69 10.56 -0.38
C CYS A 70 -3.77 11.78 -0.50
N ASN A 71 -4.20 12.76 -1.28
CA ASN A 71 -3.55 14.07 -1.34
C ASN A 71 -3.92 14.85 -0.08
N TRP A 72 -2.94 15.09 0.79
CA TRP A 72 -3.10 15.65 2.13
C TRP A 72 -2.36 16.98 2.26
N SER A 73 -3.05 17.99 2.79
CA SER A 73 -2.49 19.30 3.08
C SER A 73 -3.15 19.91 4.31
N LEU A 74 -2.50 20.93 4.90
CA LEU A 74 -3.03 21.69 6.02
C LEU A 74 -3.18 23.15 5.60
N THR A 75 -4.40 23.67 5.72
CA THR A 75 -4.73 25.07 5.41
C THR A 75 -5.32 25.72 6.66
N THR A 76 -4.86 26.93 7.00
CA THR A 76 -5.43 27.70 8.10
C THR A 76 -6.81 28.25 7.76
N ASP A 77 -7.56 28.66 8.77
CA ASP A 77 -8.82 29.41 8.62
C ASP A 77 -8.65 30.73 7.85
N THR A 78 -7.43 31.30 7.86
CA THR A 78 -7.04 32.48 7.08
C THR A 78 -6.62 32.16 5.63
N GLY A 79 -6.69 30.90 5.20
CA GLY A 79 -6.40 30.48 3.82
C GLY A 79 -4.92 30.24 3.50
N ILE A 80 -4.05 30.15 4.52
CA ILE A 80 -2.63 29.88 4.33
C ILE A 80 -2.40 28.37 4.23
N ASN A 81 -1.90 27.89 3.09
CA ASN A 81 -1.43 26.52 2.96
C ASN A 81 -0.06 26.37 3.62
N LEU A 82 0.02 25.55 4.65
CA LEU A 82 1.23 25.33 5.47
C LEU A 82 2.29 24.48 4.77
N PHE A 83 1.94 23.87 3.64
CA PHE A 83 2.86 23.14 2.77
C PHE A 83 3.18 23.86 1.47
N ALA A 84 2.78 25.12 1.32
CA ALA A 84 3.26 25.98 0.24
C ALA A 84 4.40 26.88 0.76
N PRO A 85 5.54 26.97 0.05
CA PRO A 85 6.53 27.99 0.36
C PRO A 85 5.91 29.38 0.14
N GLY A 86 6.30 30.35 0.96
CA GLY A 86 5.76 31.70 0.86
C GLY A 86 6.71 32.67 0.18
N LYS A 87 6.26 33.92 0.02
CA LYS A 87 7.05 34.98 -0.64
C LYS A 87 8.02 35.66 0.31
N HIS A 88 7.78 35.58 1.62
CA HIS A 88 8.61 36.21 2.64
C HIS A 88 9.36 35.17 3.48
N PRO A 89 10.52 35.54 4.06
CA PRO A 89 11.32 34.63 4.88
C PRO A 89 10.55 34.03 6.07
N LYS A 90 9.61 34.78 6.65
CA LYS A 90 8.75 34.29 7.74
C LYS A 90 7.80 33.19 7.28
N ASP A 91 7.26 33.31 6.08
CA ASP A 91 6.36 32.32 5.50
C ASP A 91 7.13 31.05 5.15
N ASN A 92 8.38 31.18 4.70
CA ASN A 92 9.25 30.05 4.46
C ASN A 92 9.63 29.31 5.75
N LEU A 93 9.84 30.04 6.84
CA LEU A 93 10.10 29.41 8.14
C LEU A 93 8.86 28.68 8.67
N LEU A 94 7.66 29.22 8.43
CA LEU A 94 6.40 28.53 8.71
C LEU A 94 6.31 27.22 7.92
N PHE A 95 6.54 27.27 6.60
CA PHE A 95 6.58 26.09 5.74
C PHE A 95 7.57 25.03 6.23
N VAL A 96 8.84 25.41 6.47
CA VAL A 96 9.87 24.49 6.98
C VAL A 96 9.46 23.89 8.31
N THR A 97 8.81 24.67 9.18
CA THR A 97 8.32 24.17 10.48
C THR A 97 7.32 23.03 10.32
N PHE A 98 6.33 23.21 9.46
CA PHE A 98 5.32 22.17 9.23
C PHE A 98 5.87 20.99 8.42
N LEU A 99 6.77 21.25 7.47
CA LEU A 99 7.45 20.21 6.71
C LEU A 99 8.25 19.28 7.65
N VAL A 100 9.15 19.85 8.47
CA VAL A 100 10.00 19.09 9.39
C VAL A 100 9.18 18.35 10.44
N ASN A 101 8.13 18.97 10.99
CA ASN A 101 7.25 18.27 11.93
C ASN A 101 6.47 17.13 11.26
N THR A 102 6.08 17.27 9.99
CA THR A 102 5.47 16.16 9.25
C THR A 102 6.46 15.02 9.07
N LEU A 103 7.71 15.32 8.71
CA LEU A 103 8.78 14.31 8.59
C LEU A 103 9.03 13.58 9.91
N MET A 104 9.07 14.30 11.03
CA MET A 104 9.20 13.72 12.36
C MET A 104 8.02 12.80 12.70
N ALA A 105 6.79 13.22 12.42
CA ALA A 105 5.60 12.41 12.65
C ALA A 105 5.65 11.11 11.84
N VAL A 106 6.01 11.20 10.55
CA VAL A 106 6.12 10.02 9.68
C VAL A 106 7.28 9.12 10.13
N HIS A 107 8.43 9.67 10.50
CA HIS A 107 9.57 8.91 11.01
C HIS A 107 9.22 8.16 12.30
N LYS A 108 8.68 8.86 13.30
CA LYS A 108 8.33 8.33 14.62
C LYS A 108 7.23 7.26 14.55
N HIS A 109 6.29 7.40 13.61
CA HIS A 109 5.09 6.56 13.51
C HIS A 109 5.00 5.76 12.19
N ASN A 110 6.13 5.47 11.54
CA ASN A 110 6.17 4.79 10.24
C ASN A 110 5.46 3.41 10.27
N ALA A 111 5.64 2.64 11.34
CA ALA A 111 4.97 1.35 11.54
C ALA A 111 3.45 1.50 11.65
N LEU A 112 2.99 2.52 12.37
CA LEU A 112 1.56 2.79 12.58
C LEU A 112 0.89 3.27 11.28
N LEU A 113 1.56 4.13 10.52
CA LEU A 113 1.11 4.55 9.19
C LEU A 113 0.98 3.36 8.23
N LYS A 114 1.95 2.43 8.26
CA LYS A 114 1.87 1.18 7.50
C LYS A 114 0.65 0.34 7.90
N ALA A 115 0.47 0.11 9.20
CA ALA A 115 -0.66 -0.65 9.73
C ALA A 115 -2.03 -0.04 9.37
N SER A 116 -2.09 1.28 9.12
CA SER A 116 -3.31 1.98 8.70
C SER A 116 -3.82 1.62 7.31
N VAL A 117 -2.92 1.17 6.43
CA VAL A 117 -3.24 0.79 5.04
C VAL A 117 -3.11 -0.72 4.79
N ALA A 118 -2.62 -1.47 5.78
CA ALA A 118 -2.44 -2.92 5.72
C ALA A 118 -3.78 -3.67 5.64
N SER A 119 -3.93 -4.51 4.62
CA SER A 119 -5.09 -5.42 4.44
C SER A 119 -4.70 -6.56 3.50
N ALA A 120 -5.45 -7.67 3.54
CA ALA A 120 -5.22 -8.82 2.66
C ALA A 120 -5.18 -8.41 1.16
N GLY A 121 -6.19 -7.65 0.70
CA GLY A 121 -6.25 -7.20 -0.70
C GLY A 121 -5.07 -6.29 -1.08
N ASN A 122 -4.71 -5.34 -0.20
CA ASN A 122 -3.62 -4.40 -0.47
C ASN A 122 -2.23 -5.07 -0.42
N ALA A 123 -2.08 -6.22 0.27
CA ALA A 123 -0.85 -7.00 0.28
C ALA A 123 -0.45 -7.48 -1.12
N TYR A 124 -1.44 -7.87 -1.94
CA TYR A 124 -1.21 -8.24 -3.35
C TYR A 124 -0.80 -7.06 -4.25
N ARG A 125 -0.96 -5.83 -3.78
CA ARG A 125 -0.66 -4.62 -4.54
C ARG A 125 0.68 -4.01 -4.16
N LEU A 126 0.95 -3.81 -2.86
CA LEU A 126 2.12 -3.07 -2.40
C LEU A 126 3.44 -3.75 -2.81
N GLY A 127 4.41 -2.95 -3.26
CA GLY A 127 5.74 -3.41 -3.67
C GLY A 127 5.84 -3.93 -5.11
N ALA A 128 4.82 -3.71 -5.95
CA ALA A 128 4.83 -4.13 -7.34
C ALA A 128 4.10 -3.12 -8.25
N HIS A 129 4.51 -3.02 -9.53
CA HIS A 129 3.82 -2.29 -10.61
C HIS A 129 3.21 -0.94 -10.19
N GLU A 130 4.06 0.04 -9.90
CA GLU A 130 3.69 1.43 -9.52
C GLU A 130 2.98 1.59 -8.16
N ALA A 131 2.88 0.53 -7.36
CA ALA A 131 2.44 0.62 -5.98
C ALA A 131 3.62 0.62 -5.00
N PRO A 132 3.69 1.54 -4.03
CA PRO A 132 4.84 1.67 -3.14
C PRO A 132 5.09 0.39 -2.32
N PRO A 133 6.35 0.12 -1.93
CA PRO A 133 6.66 -0.99 -1.02
C PRO A 133 6.02 -0.77 0.35
N ALA A 134 5.90 -1.84 1.14
CA ALA A 134 5.44 -1.80 2.53
C ALA A 134 6.52 -1.27 3.50
N ILE A 135 7.24 -0.21 3.10
CA ILE A 135 8.23 0.50 3.90
C ILE A 135 7.88 1.98 3.78
N ILE A 136 7.42 2.61 4.86
CA ILE A 136 7.00 4.01 4.84
C ILE A 136 8.23 4.92 4.81
N SER A 137 8.46 5.56 3.67
CA SER A 137 9.47 6.59 3.45
C SER A 137 8.85 7.85 2.84
N VAL A 138 9.56 8.96 2.97
CA VAL A 138 9.17 10.27 2.44
C VAL A 138 10.07 10.66 1.27
N PHE A 139 9.45 11.01 0.15
CA PHE A 139 10.10 11.65 -0.98
C PHE A 139 9.87 13.16 -0.93
N LEU A 140 10.95 13.94 -0.95
CA LEU A 140 10.90 15.40 -0.91
C LEU A 140 11.28 16.03 -2.26
N GLY A 141 12.03 15.31 -3.08
CA GLY A 141 12.68 15.86 -4.26
C GLY A 141 14.00 16.54 -3.89
N THR A 142 14.78 16.78 -4.94
CA THR A 142 16.15 17.31 -4.86
C THR A 142 16.24 18.68 -4.19
N GLN A 143 15.31 19.59 -4.53
CA GLN A 143 15.31 20.97 -4.03
C GLN A 143 15.07 21.03 -2.52
N LEU A 144 14.04 20.32 -2.02
CA LEU A 144 13.73 20.30 -0.59
C LEU A 144 14.75 19.51 0.20
N THR A 145 15.28 18.41 -0.34
CA THR A 145 16.35 17.66 0.30
C THR A 145 17.60 18.53 0.50
N GLN A 146 17.99 19.28 -0.52
CA GLN A 146 19.12 20.22 -0.42
C GLN A 146 18.82 21.35 0.58
N LEU A 147 17.62 21.92 0.54
CA LEU A 147 17.21 22.97 1.48
C LEU A 147 17.29 22.52 2.95
N LEU A 148 16.84 21.30 3.25
CA LEU A 148 16.96 20.75 4.61
C LEU A 148 18.43 20.47 4.99
N ALA A 149 19.24 20.00 4.04
CA ALA A 149 20.67 19.77 4.27
C ALA A 149 21.44 21.08 4.53
N ASP A 150 21.09 22.16 3.84
CA ASP A 150 21.69 23.48 4.06
C ASP A 150 21.25 24.07 5.40
N PHE A 151 19.98 23.88 5.78
CA PHE A 151 19.45 24.27 7.09
C PHE A 151 20.17 23.53 8.24
N GLU A 152 20.57 22.28 8.03
CA GLU A 152 21.36 21.47 8.97
C GLU A 152 22.80 21.99 9.14
N LYS A 153 23.42 22.48 8.04
CA LYS A 153 24.85 22.86 7.96
C LYS A 153 25.19 24.28 8.39
N GLU A 154 24.21 25.18 8.56
CA GLU A 154 24.46 26.57 8.99
C GLU A 154 24.95 26.64 10.46
N ASP A 155 26.22 26.27 10.68
CA ASP A 155 26.83 25.98 11.98
C ASP A 155 28.00 26.92 12.34
N SER A 156 27.85 28.23 12.18
CA SER A 156 28.83 29.15 12.79
C SER A 156 28.22 29.89 13.97
N GLU A 157 28.86 29.75 15.14
CA GLU A 157 28.67 30.64 16.29
C GLU A 157 28.78 32.13 15.87
N ASP A 158 29.57 32.43 14.84
CA ASP A 158 29.66 33.76 14.22
C ASP A 158 28.39 34.18 13.47
N GLY A 159 27.65 33.25 12.84
CA GLY A 159 26.41 33.55 12.13
C GLY A 159 25.23 33.88 13.06
N LEU A 160 25.21 33.29 14.26
CA LEU A 160 24.22 33.58 15.31
C LEU A 160 24.62 34.82 16.15
N LYS A 161 25.91 35.05 16.41
CA LYS A 161 26.42 36.22 17.15
C LYS A 161 26.47 37.50 16.30
N MET A 162 26.79 37.45 15.00
CA MET A 162 26.76 38.64 14.13
C MET A 162 25.34 39.11 13.77
N LYS A 163 24.35 38.22 13.77
CA LYS A 163 22.93 38.53 13.48
C LYS A 163 22.15 39.11 14.66
N ALA A 164 22.79 39.27 15.83
CA ALA A 164 22.18 39.98 16.96
C ALA A 164 22.33 41.52 16.85
N LYS A 165 23.25 42.03 16.00
CA LYS A 165 23.47 43.47 15.77
C LYS A 165 23.05 43.97 14.39
N SER A 166 22.93 43.09 13.40
CA SER A 166 22.26 43.38 12.13
C SER A 166 21.06 42.45 12.00
N ARG A 167 19.91 42.98 11.55
CA ARG A 167 18.68 42.21 11.27
C ARG A 167 19.07 40.84 10.70
N LEU A 168 18.63 39.75 11.33
CA LEU A 168 18.81 38.37 10.87
C LEU A 168 18.71 38.33 9.34
N ASN A 169 19.86 38.29 8.63
CA ASN A 169 19.86 38.03 7.20
C ASN A 169 19.59 36.54 7.04
N LEU A 170 18.30 36.24 6.91
CA LEU A 170 17.73 34.91 6.71
C LEU A 170 18.18 34.44 5.32
N ASN A 171 19.00 33.38 5.24
CA ASN A 171 19.27 32.68 3.97
C ASN A 171 18.05 31.87 3.48
N VAL A 172 16.95 31.85 4.24
CA VAL A 172 15.63 31.43 3.74
C VAL A 172 14.94 32.58 3.00
N SER A 173 15.73 33.43 2.33
CA SER A 173 15.27 34.72 1.80
C SER A 173 14.19 34.51 0.75
N VAL A 174 14.37 33.49 -0.09
CA VAL A 174 13.46 33.04 -1.12
C VAL A 174 13.65 31.53 -1.30
N ILE A 175 12.68 30.71 -0.91
CA ILE A 175 12.59 29.35 -1.44
C ILE A 175 12.09 29.52 -2.88
N PRO A 176 12.84 29.04 -3.91
CA PRO A 176 12.35 29.07 -5.28
C PRO A 176 10.96 28.43 -5.37
N GLU A 177 10.17 28.82 -6.36
CA GLU A 177 8.90 28.14 -6.60
C GLU A 177 9.19 26.64 -6.78
N LEU A 178 8.67 25.82 -5.85
CA LEU A 178 8.92 24.39 -5.81
C LEU A 178 8.25 23.77 -7.03
N MET A 179 9.07 23.48 -8.03
CA MET A 179 8.62 22.75 -9.20
C MET A 179 8.26 21.32 -8.78
N LEU A 180 7.27 20.74 -9.44
CA LEU A 180 6.99 19.30 -9.31
C LEU A 180 8.25 18.53 -9.71
N ASP A 181 8.90 17.93 -8.72
CA ASP A 181 10.07 17.09 -8.95
C ASP A 181 9.59 15.74 -9.51
N ASN A 182 9.82 15.53 -10.80
CA ASN A 182 9.45 14.31 -11.52
C ASN A 182 10.52 13.19 -11.41
N THR A 183 11.53 13.34 -10.53
CA THR A 183 12.55 12.31 -10.33
C THR A 183 12.01 11.06 -9.62
N ASP A 184 10.86 11.14 -8.94
CA ASP A 184 10.07 9.96 -8.52
C ASP A 184 9.32 9.36 -9.72
N ARG A 185 10.07 9.04 -10.78
CA ARG A 185 9.58 8.64 -12.10
C ARG A 185 8.68 7.40 -12.06
N ASN A 186 8.84 6.57 -11.04
CA ASN A 186 8.12 5.31 -10.85
C ASN A 186 7.08 5.36 -9.72
N ARG A 187 6.82 6.56 -9.15
CA ARG A 187 5.87 6.78 -8.04
C ARG A 187 6.05 5.79 -6.87
N THR A 188 7.30 5.41 -6.59
CA THR A 188 7.59 4.28 -5.67
C THR A 188 7.50 4.69 -4.21
N SER A 189 7.48 5.99 -3.96
CA SER A 189 7.47 6.52 -2.60
C SER A 189 6.06 6.47 -1.99
N PRO A 190 5.89 5.88 -0.79
CA PRO A 190 4.60 5.81 -0.13
C PRO A 190 4.04 7.18 0.25
N PHE A 191 4.91 8.12 0.65
CA PHE A 191 4.53 9.48 1.02
C PHE A 191 5.41 10.48 0.25
N ALA A 192 4.82 11.23 -0.68
CA ALA A 192 5.60 12.10 -1.57
C ALA A 192 5.15 13.55 -1.46
N PHE A 193 6.10 14.47 -1.30
CA PHE A 193 5.81 15.89 -1.41
C PHE A 193 5.64 16.28 -2.88
N THR A 194 4.49 16.84 -3.23
CA THR A 194 4.10 17.14 -4.63
C THR A 194 3.86 18.63 -4.85
N GLY A 195 4.78 19.44 -4.33
CA GLY A 195 4.86 20.89 -4.53
C GLY A 195 4.19 21.72 -3.42
N ASN A 196 2.94 21.43 -3.09
CA ASN A 196 2.18 22.18 -2.07
C ASN A 196 1.36 21.32 -1.10
N ARG A 197 1.63 20.01 -1.09
CA ARG A 197 0.91 18.98 -0.34
C ARG A 197 1.73 17.70 -0.34
N PHE A 198 1.35 16.76 0.51
CA PHE A 198 1.84 15.38 0.42
C PHE A 198 0.82 14.47 -0.25
N GLU A 199 1.30 13.45 -0.94
CA GLU A 199 0.50 12.39 -1.53
C GLU A 199 0.82 11.09 -0.82
N PHE A 200 -0.16 10.53 -0.10
CA PHE A 200 -0.05 9.22 0.54
C PHE A 200 -0.61 8.13 -0.39
N ARG A 201 0.30 7.35 -0.99
CA ARG A 201 0.01 6.39 -2.07
C ARG A 201 -0.25 4.95 -1.59
N ALA A 202 0.00 4.68 -0.32
CA ALA A 202 -0.06 3.33 0.23
C ALA A 202 -1.49 2.81 0.46
N ALA A 203 -2.51 3.68 0.46
CA ALA A 203 -3.89 3.27 0.65
C ALA A 203 -4.46 2.46 -0.54
N GLY A 204 -5.16 1.37 -0.23
CA GLY A 204 -5.80 0.49 -1.20
C GLY A 204 -7.07 1.09 -1.81
N SER A 205 -7.42 0.68 -3.03
CA SER A 205 -8.61 1.15 -3.75
C SER A 205 -9.94 0.80 -3.05
N SER A 206 -10.02 -0.31 -2.32
CA SER A 206 -11.21 -0.68 -1.55
C SER A 206 -11.27 -0.02 -0.16
N ALA A 207 -10.16 0.54 0.31
CA ALA A 207 -10.03 1.02 1.67
C ALA A 207 -10.89 2.27 1.93
N ASN A 208 -11.43 2.39 3.15
CA ASN A 208 -11.92 3.65 3.66
C ASN A 208 -10.72 4.53 4.06
N CYS A 209 -10.53 5.67 3.37
CA CYS A 209 -9.45 6.63 3.61
C CYS A 209 -9.40 7.15 5.06
N ALA A 210 -10.51 7.10 5.79
CA ALA A 210 -10.55 7.48 7.21
C ALA A 210 -9.48 6.78 8.03
N SER A 211 -9.23 5.48 7.79
CA SER A 211 -8.25 4.72 8.59
C SER A 211 -6.84 5.32 8.51
N SER A 212 -6.39 5.63 7.30
CA SER A 212 -5.11 6.28 7.05
C SER A 212 -5.09 7.74 7.51
N MET A 213 -6.18 8.48 7.31
CA MET A 213 -6.24 9.90 7.67
C MET A 213 -6.33 10.11 9.18
N ILE A 214 -7.02 9.24 9.92
CA ILE A 214 -7.01 9.23 11.39
C ILE A 214 -5.58 9.10 11.88
N VAL A 215 -4.85 8.08 11.41
CA VAL A 215 -3.47 7.85 11.85
C VAL A 215 -2.55 9.01 11.46
N LEU A 216 -2.60 9.47 10.20
CA LEU A 216 -1.73 10.56 9.73
C LEU A 216 -2.00 11.87 10.49
N ASN A 217 -3.26 12.28 10.60
CA ASN A 217 -3.62 13.51 11.31
C ASN A 217 -3.28 13.40 12.80
N THR A 218 -3.50 12.24 13.43
CA THR A 218 -3.14 12.02 14.84
C THR A 218 -1.64 12.11 15.05
N ALA A 219 -0.84 11.45 14.19
CA ALA A 219 0.63 11.48 14.27
C ALA A 219 1.17 12.91 14.12
N VAL A 220 0.66 13.66 13.15
CA VAL A 220 1.07 15.06 12.93
C VAL A 220 0.61 15.95 14.09
N ALA A 221 -0.61 15.76 14.61
CA ALA A 221 -1.12 16.50 15.76
C ALA A 221 -0.27 16.27 17.01
N GLY A 222 0.02 15.01 17.35
CA GLY A 222 0.87 14.66 18.49
C GLY A 222 2.28 15.25 18.35
N GLN A 223 2.87 15.16 17.16
CA GLN A 223 4.18 15.76 16.89
C GLN A 223 4.17 17.30 17.04
N LEU A 224 3.11 17.98 16.60
CA LEU A 224 2.97 19.43 16.80
C LEU A 224 2.76 19.82 18.27
N MET A 225 2.09 18.97 19.06
CA MET A 225 1.97 19.15 20.51
C MET A 225 3.34 19.01 21.20
N ASP A 226 4.09 17.96 20.85
CA ASP A 226 5.46 17.72 21.34
C ASP A 226 6.38 18.89 20.99
N PHE A 227 6.34 19.35 19.74
CA PHE A 227 7.11 20.49 19.26
C PHE A 227 6.78 21.78 20.03
N ASN A 228 5.50 22.06 20.27
CA ASN A 228 5.08 23.22 21.05
C ASN A 228 5.54 23.15 22.51
N ALA A 229 5.54 21.95 23.12
CA ALA A 229 6.07 21.75 24.46
C ALA A 229 7.59 22.00 24.51
N ALA A 230 8.34 21.45 23.56
CA ALA A 230 9.78 21.64 23.43
C ALA A 230 10.15 23.12 23.20
N MET A 231 9.38 23.83 22.37
CA MET A 231 9.52 25.27 22.15
C MET A 231 9.37 26.05 23.46
N LYS A 232 8.32 25.77 24.24
CA LYS A 232 8.07 26.43 25.53
C LYS A 232 9.17 26.16 26.54
N GLU A 233 9.68 24.93 26.58
CA GLU A 233 10.77 24.55 27.48
C GLU A 233 12.05 25.34 27.18
N ARG A 234 12.46 25.42 25.91
CA ARG A 234 13.62 26.22 25.48
C ARG A 234 13.44 27.70 25.76
N MET A 235 12.26 28.25 25.51
CA MET A 235 11.96 29.65 25.82
C MET A 235 12.04 29.94 27.33
N THR A 236 11.64 28.97 28.18
CA THR A 236 11.76 29.10 29.65
C THR A 236 13.22 29.09 30.11
N LYS A 237 14.11 28.43 29.36
CA LYS A 237 15.56 28.44 29.57
C LYS A 237 16.26 29.73 29.08
N GLY A 238 15.50 30.71 28.60
CA GLY A 238 15.99 32.04 28.21
C GLY A 238 16.33 32.19 26.72
N GLU A 239 16.09 31.18 25.89
CA GLU A 239 16.23 31.29 24.43
C GLU A 239 15.13 32.19 23.85
N SER A 240 15.47 33.04 22.86
CA SER A 240 14.45 33.73 22.07
C SER A 240 13.62 32.74 21.25
N LYS A 241 12.40 33.14 20.85
CA LYS A 241 11.52 32.29 20.04
C LYS A 241 12.21 31.81 18.75
N GLU A 242 12.94 32.69 18.08
CA GLU A 242 13.68 32.37 16.87
C GLU A 242 14.80 31.37 17.15
N GLN A 243 15.61 31.59 18.19
CA GLN A 243 16.68 30.66 18.56
C GLN A 243 16.15 29.26 18.88
N ALA A 244 15.10 29.17 19.69
CA ALA A 244 14.46 27.90 20.04
C ALA A 244 13.92 27.18 18.81
N LEU A 245 13.26 27.92 17.91
CA LEU A 245 12.70 27.39 16.66
C LEU A 245 13.80 26.81 15.76
N TYR A 246 14.86 27.59 15.48
CA TYR A 246 15.96 27.13 14.64
C TYR A 246 16.66 25.90 15.22
N ALA A 247 16.89 25.89 16.53
CA ALA A 247 17.56 24.78 17.19
C ALA A 247 16.73 23.48 17.10
N LEU A 248 15.42 23.55 17.38
CA LEU A 248 14.53 22.40 17.27
C LEU A 248 14.37 21.91 15.84
N LEU A 249 14.23 22.80 14.86
CA LEU A 249 14.11 22.39 13.46
C LEU A 249 15.37 21.65 12.99
N ARG A 250 16.57 22.10 13.38
CA ARG A 250 17.82 21.41 13.05
C ARG A 250 17.90 20.04 13.69
N GLU A 251 17.55 19.95 14.96
CA GLU A 251 17.50 18.69 15.69
C GLU A 251 16.55 17.70 15.01
N TYR A 252 15.35 18.17 14.66
CA TYR A 252 14.32 17.33 14.04
C TYR A 252 14.66 16.93 12.60
N ILE A 253 15.33 17.78 11.83
CA ILE A 253 15.85 17.41 10.51
C ILE A 253 16.83 16.24 10.65
N LYS A 254 17.75 16.29 11.62
CA LYS A 254 18.72 15.21 11.88
C LYS A 254 18.03 13.91 12.26
N ILE A 255 17.04 13.98 13.15
CA ILE A 255 16.30 12.81 13.64
C ILE A 255 15.41 12.22 12.54
N ALA A 256 14.72 13.04 11.75
CA ALA A 256 13.81 12.56 10.71
C ALA A 256 14.53 12.08 9.44
N LYS A 257 15.80 12.46 9.23
CA LYS A 257 16.61 12.11 8.06
C LYS A 257 16.51 10.64 7.59
N PRO A 258 16.46 9.62 8.48
CA PRO A 258 16.35 8.23 8.07
C PRO A 258 15.08 7.90 7.26
N VAL A 259 13.98 8.65 7.45
CA VAL A 259 12.73 8.43 6.71
C VAL A 259 12.74 9.00 5.30
N CYS A 260 13.63 9.96 5.01
CA CYS A 260 13.74 10.59 3.69
C CYS A 260 14.48 9.67 2.71
N PHE A 261 13.86 9.36 1.58
CA PHE A 261 14.44 8.49 0.56
C PHE A 261 14.02 8.91 -0.85
N GLU A 262 15.02 9.17 -1.70
CA GLU A 262 14.86 9.66 -3.07
C GLU A 262 15.14 8.57 -4.13
N GLY A 263 15.43 7.33 -3.69
CA GLY A 263 15.85 6.24 -4.55
C GLY A 263 14.70 5.31 -4.99
N ASN A 264 15.06 4.19 -5.61
CA ASN A 264 14.09 3.17 -6.02
C ASN A 264 13.58 2.37 -4.82
N GLY A 265 12.31 2.56 -4.46
CA GLY A 265 11.68 1.86 -3.33
C GLY A 265 11.51 0.34 -3.52
N TYR A 266 11.65 -0.19 -4.74
CA TYR A 266 11.48 -1.64 -4.99
C TYR A 266 12.72 -2.47 -4.73
N SER A 267 13.88 -1.84 -4.62
CA SER A 267 15.15 -2.53 -4.63
C SER A 267 15.39 -3.29 -3.31
N ASP A 268 16.05 -4.45 -3.39
CA ASP A 268 16.41 -5.20 -2.19
C ASP A 268 17.46 -4.44 -1.34
N GLU A 269 18.27 -3.58 -2.00
CA GLU A 269 19.17 -2.65 -1.32
C GLU A 269 18.39 -1.66 -0.45
N TRP A 270 17.23 -1.16 -0.92
CA TRP A 270 16.39 -0.29 -0.11
C TRP A 270 15.81 -1.03 1.10
N LYS A 271 15.37 -2.29 0.95
CA LYS A 271 14.87 -3.07 2.10
C LYS A 271 15.93 -3.23 3.18
N ALA A 272 17.16 -3.56 2.79
CA ALA A 272 18.29 -3.70 3.71
C ALA A 272 18.66 -2.34 4.35
N GLU A 273 18.71 -1.28 3.55
CA GLU A 273 19.04 0.07 4.02
C GLU A 273 17.97 0.64 4.96
N ALA A 274 16.69 0.48 4.64
CA ALA A 274 15.57 0.90 5.48
C ALA A 274 15.63 0.23 6.87
N SER A 275 15.97 -1.07 6.92
CA SER A 275 16.16 -1.77 8.19
C SER A 275 17.35 -1.20 8.98
N ARG A 276 18.49 -0.91 8.33
CA ARG A 276 19.64 -0.24 8.97
C ARG A 276 19.29 1.15 9.50
N ARG A 277 18.37 1.85 8.83
CA ARG A 277 17.84 3.17 9.21
C ARG A 277 16.80 3.12 10.33
N GLY A 278 16.40 1.92 10.78
CA GLY A 278 15.39 1.75 11.83
C GLY A 278 13.95 1.94 11.35
N LEU A 279 13.69 1.87 10.04
CA LEU A 279 12.34 1.89 9.49
C LEU A 279 11.70 0.49 9.62
N ASP A 280 10.37 0.47 9.79
CA ASP A 280 9.63 -0.77 9.96
C ASP A 280 9.49 -1.51 8.61
N CYS A 281 10.15 -2.66 8.49
CA CYS A 281 10.18 -3.50 7.29
C CYS A 281 9.31 -4.76 7.38
N GLU A 282 8.45 -4.88 8.41
CA GLU A 282 7.53 -6.02 8.56
C GLU A 282 6.64 -6.20 7.32
N THR A 283 6.54 -7.41 6.80
CA THR A 283 5.76 -7.76 5.60
C THR A 283 4.47 -8.51 5.94
N SER A 284 4.41 -9.19 7.08
CA SER A 284 3.23 -9.91 7.53
C SER A 284 2.13 -8.95 7.94
N ILE A 285 1.01 -8.94 7.21
CA ILE A 285 -0.13 -8.07 7.50
C ILE A 285 -0.65 -8.23 8.94
N PRO A 286 -0.85 -9.46 9.48
CA PRO A 286 -1.21 -9.64 10.88
C PRO A 286 -0.23 -9.02 11.87
N LEU A 287 1.08 -9.12 11.64
CA LEU A 287 2.10 -8.54 12.52
C LEU A 287 2.17 -7.02 12.40
N GLN A 288 1.94 -6.46 11.21
CA GLN A 288 1.87 -5.00 11.03
C GLN A 288 0.80 -4.36 11.93
N TYR A 289 -0.32 -5.06 12.18
CA TYR A 289 -1.37 -4.58 13.08
C TYR A 289 -0.90 -4.38 14.52
N ASP A 290 0.14 -5.08 14.99
CA ASP A 290 0.70 -4.87 16.33
C ASP A 290 1.20 -3.44 16.55
N ALA A 291 1.52 -2.71 15.47
CA ALA A 291 1.92 -1.31 15.57
C ALA A 291 0.87 -0.41 16.26
N TYR A 292 -0.42 -0.76 16.22
CA TYR A 292 -1.47 -0.04 16.94
C TYR A 292 -1.36 -0.18 18.47
N LEU A 293 -0.77 -1.28 18.95
CA LEU A 293 -0.69 -1.63 20.37
C LEU A 293 0.70 -1.40 20.98
N LYS A 294 1.66 -0.89 20.18
CA LYS A 294 2.93 -0.39 20.73
C LYS A 294 2.64 0.78 21.67
N GLN A 295 3.35 0.85 22.81
CA GLN A 295 3.16 1.89 23.83
C GLN A 295 3.20 3.30 23.21
N GLN A 296 4.15 3.55 22.31
CA GLN A 296 4.27 4.81 21.58
C GLN A 296 3.00 5.22 20.82
N SER A 297 2.27 4.25 20.24
CA SER A 297 1.01 4.50 19.54
C SER A 297 -0.12 4.76 20.52
N ILE A 298 -0.20 3.98 21.62
CA ILE A 298 -1.19 4.18 22.67
C ILE A 298 -1.05 5.58 23.29
N ASP A 299 0.18 5.98 23.60
CA ASP A 299 0.50 7.30 24.16
C ASP A 299 0.11 8.42 23.18
N LEU A 300 0.42 8.26 21.89
CA LEU A 300 0.03 9.22 20.85
C LEU A 300 -1.48 9.43 20.81
N PHE A 301 -2.27 8.35 20.76
CA PHE A 301 -3.72 8.42 20.70
C PHE A 301 -4.33 8.99 21.99
N ALA A 302 -3.75 8.64 23.15
CA ALA A 302 -4.17 9.18 24.44
C ALA A 302 -3.86 10.68 24.59
N GLN A 303 -2.65 11.11 24.20
CA GLN A 303 -2.21 12.51 24.20
C GLN A 303 -3.12 13.39 23.36
N THR A 304 -3.48 12.90 22.17
CA THR A 304 -4.36 13.60 21.22
C THR A 304 -5.85 13.45 21.53
N LYS A 305 -6.20 12.55 22.47
CA LYS A 305 -7.58 12.21 22.86
C LYS A 305 -8.45 11.73 21.69
N VAL A 306 -7.83 11.12 20.68
CA VAL A 306 -8.52 10.60 19.49
C VAL A 306 -9.10 9.22 19.77
N LEU A 307 -8.32 8.35 20.42
CA LEU A 307 -8.74 7.01 20.86
C LEU A 307 -8.08 6.68 22.19
N ASN A 308 -8.70 5.78 22.96
CA ASN A 308 -8.09 5.15 24.13
C ASN A 308 -7.55 3.74 23.82
N GLU A 309 -6.79 3.18 24.75
CA GLU A 309 -6.17 1.85 24.61
C GLU A 309 -7.20 0.74 24.30
N LYS A 310 -8.36 0.75 24.96
CA LYS A 310 -9.41 -0.26 24.75
C LYS A 310 -9.99 -0.16 23.34
N GLU A 311 -10.18 1.05 22.84
CA GLU A 311 -10.66 1.28 21.47
C GLU A 311 -9.62 0.84 20.43
N LEU A 312 -8.33 1.09 20.69
CA LEU A 312 -7.24 0.59 19.83
C LEU A 312 -7.21 -0.94 19.80
N ALA A 313 -7.28 -1.59 20.96
CA ALA A 313 -7.33 -3.04 21.08
C ALA A 313 -8.53 -3.64 20.32
N ALA A 314 -9.72 -3.12 20.54
CA ALA A 314 -10.94 -3.59 19.87
C ALA A 314 -10.87 -3.40 18.34
N ARG A 315 -10.37 -2.26 17.86
CA ARG A 315 -10.17 -2.02 16.43
C ARG A 315 -9.16 -2.99 15.82
N ASN A 316 -8.11 -3.33 16.56
CA ASN A 316 -7.10 -4.27 16.09
C ASN A 316 -7.63 -5.70 16.02
N GLU A 317 -8.44 -6.11 17.00
CA GLU A 317 -9.16 -7.40 16.97
C GLU A 317 -10.00 -7.56 15.71
N VAL A 318 -10.79 -6.54 15.36
CA VAL A 318 -11.59 -6.51 14.13
C VAL A 318 -10.72 -6.58 12.87
N LYS A 319 -9.52 -5.98 12.89
CA LYS A 319 -8.58 -6.05 11.76
C LYS A 319 -8.05 -7.47 11.56
N TRP A 320 -7.61 -8.15 12.62
CA TRP A 320 -7.18 -9.55 12.53
C TRP A 320 -8.33 -10.45 12.07
N GLU A 321 -9.52 -10.30 12.65
CA GLU A 321 -10.70 -11.07 12.25
C GLU A 321 -11.05 -10.86 10.77
N THR A 322 -11.02 -9.60 10.30
CA THR A 322 -11.31 -9.25 8.90
C THR A 322 -10.28 -9.88 7.96
N TYR A 323 -8.99 -9.79 8.30
CA TYR A 323 -7.92 -10.41 7.53
C TYR A 323 -8.12 -11.94 7.45
N THR A 324 -8.31 -12.60 8.60
CA THR A 324 -8.56 -14.04 8.67
C THR A 324 -9.74 -14.45 7.80
N LYS A 325 -10.87 -13.75 7.89
CA LYS A 325 -12.06 -14.04 7.09
C LYS A 325 -11.81 -13.88 5.59
N LYS A 326 -11.04 -12.87 5.19
CA LYS A 326 -10.68 -12.67 3.77
C LYS A 326 -9.84 -13.82 3.22
N ILE A 327 -8.72 -14.12 3.86
CA ILE A 327 -7.86 -15.25 3.46
C ILE A 327 -8.63 -16.57 3.51
N GLN A 328 -9.50 -16.75 4.50
CA GLN A 328 -10.35 -17.94 4.59
C GLN A 328 -11.31 -18.08 3.41
N ILE A 329 -11.95 -16.99 2.97
CA ILE A 329 -12.85 -17.01 1.81
C ILE A 329 -12.06 -17.32 0.54
N GLU A 330 -10.90 -16.69 0.35
CA GLU A 330 -10.03 -16.95 -0.81
C GLU A 330 -9.58 -18.41 -0.86
N ALA A 331 -9.12 -18.97 0.27
CA ALA A 331 -8.76 -20.38 0.38
C ALA A 331 -9.92 -21.31 0.03
N ARG A 332 -11.13 -21.01 0.52
CA ARG A 332 -12.33 -21.82 0.25
C ARG A 332 -12.71 -21.77 -1.24
N VAL A 333 -12.75 -20.58 -1.82
CA VAL A 333 -13.11 -20.39 -3.23
C VAL A 333 -12.07 -21.04 -4.14
N LEU A 334 -10.78 -20.85 -3.87
CA LEU A 334 -9.72 -21.49 -4.65
C LEU A 334 -9.82 -23.02 -4.60
N GLY A 335 -10.00 -23.59 -3.40
CA GLY A 335 -10.13 -25.03 -3.26
C GLY A 335 -11.38 -25.59 -3.95
N ASP A 336 -12.51 -24.90 -3.82
CA ASP A 336 -13.76 -25.26 -4.49
C ASP A 336 -13.64 -25.21 -6.01
N LEU A 337 -13.12 -24.10 -6.56
CA LEU A 337 -12.88 -23.96 -8.00
C LEU A 337 -11.88 -25.01 -8.52
N ALA A 338 -10.79 -25.25 -7.79
CA ALA A 338 -9.79 -26.23 -8.17
C ALA A 338 -10.40 -27.64 -8.29
N LEU A 339 -11.13 -28.10 -7.27
CA LEU A 339 -11.64 -29.47 -7.21
C LEU A 339 -12.92 -29.68 -8.03
N ASN A 340 -13.80 -28.70 -8.09
CA ASN A 340 -15.12 -28.85 -8.71
C ASN A 340 -15.21 -28.30 -10.14
N HIS A 341 -14.31 -27.40 -10.55
CA HIS A 341 -14.33 -26.81 -11.90
C HIS A 341 -13.10 -27.21 -12.72
N ILE A 342 -11.89 -27.01 -12.18
CA ILE A 342 -10.65 -27.21 -12.95
C ILE A 342 -10.32 -28.70 -13.13
N VAL A 343 -10.22 -29.44 -12.03
CA VAL A 343 -9.84 -30.87 -12.06
C VAL A 343 -10.78 -31.71 -12.94
N PRO A 344 -12.12 -31.60 -12.85
CA PRO A 344 -13.02 -32.41 -13.67
C PRO A 344 -12.85 -32.15 -15.17
N VAL A 345 -12.62 -30.89 -15.56
CA VAL A 345 -12.34 -30.52 -16.95
C VAL A 345 -11.01 -31.09 -17.42
N ALA A 346 -9.96 -31.01 -16.60
CA ALA A 346 -8.67 -31.58 -16.92
C ALA A 346 -8.74 -33.11 -17.11
N ILE A 347 -9.47 -33.83 -16.24
CA ILE A 347 -9.72 -35.28 -16.36
C ILE A 347 -10.50 -35.60 -17.65
N LYS A 348 -11.53 -34.81 -17.98
CA LYS A 348 -12.30 -34.98 -19.21
C LYS A 348 -11.41 -34.84 -20.45
N TYR A 349 -10.57 -33.82 -20.48
CA TYR A 349 -9.63 -33.63 -21.58
C TYR A 349 -8.58 -34.74 -21.64
N GLN A 350 -8.01 -35.13 -20.51
CA GLN A 350 -7.08 -36.25 -20.42
C GLN A 350 -7.68 -37.56 -20.95
N SER A 351 -8.95 -37.83 -20.62
CA SER A 351 -9.68 -39.02 -21.10
C SER A 351 -9.79 -39.02 -22.64
N SER A 352 -9.99 -37.86 -23.26
CA SER A 352 -10.01 -37.74 -24.73
C SER A 352 -8.64 -38.00 -25.36
N LEU A 353 -7.56 -37.59 -24.69
CA LEU A 353 -6.20 -37.87 -25.16
C LEU A 353 -5.85 -39.36 -25.03
N LEU A 354 -6.29 -40.01 -23.95
CA LEU A 354 -6.12 -41.45 -23.73
C LEU A 354 -6.87 -42.28 -24.78
N ASP A 355 -8.12 -41.91 -25.10
CA ASP A 355 -8.90 -42.55 -26.17
C ASP A 355 -8.21 -42.39 -27.53
N ASN A 356 -7.62 -41.22 -27.81
CA ASN A 356 -6.84 -41.00 -29.03
C ASN A 356 -5.60 -41.91 -29.09
N LEU A 357 -4.84 -42.05 -27.98
CA LEU A 357 -3.71 -42.97 -27.90
C LEU A 357 -4.12 -44.44 -28.10
N PHE A 358 -5.23 -44.85 -27.48
CA PHE A 358 -5.78 -46.20 -27.65
C PHE A 358 -6.13 -46.49 -29.11
N LYS A 359 -6.77 -45.53 -29.79
CA LYS A 359 -7.09 -45.63 -31.23
C LYS A 359 -5.83 -45.68 -32.09
N LEU A 360 -4.81 -44.86 -31.81
CA LEU A 360 -3.53 -44.91 -32.53
C LEU A 360 -2.87 -46.28 -32.40
N LYS A 361 -2.83 -46.83 -31.18
CA LYS A 361 -2.27 -48.17 -30.94
C LYS A 361 -3.01 -49.28 -31.69
N THR A 362 -4.31 -49.11 -31.90
CA THR A 362 -5.15 -50.09 -32.60
C THR A 362 -4.97 -50.02 -34.12
N LEU A 363 -4.68 -48.84 -34.66
CA LEU A 363 -4.61 -48.59 -36.11
C LEU A 363 -3.21 -48.76 -36.71
N TYR A 364 -2.16 -48.50 -35.94
CA TYR A 364 -0.78 -48.49 -36.41
C TYR A 364 0.03 -49.66 -35.84
N LYS A 365 1.10 -50.04 -36.55
CA LYS A 365 2.07 -51.03 -36.05
C LYS A 365 2.91 -50.42 -34.92
N ASP A 366 3.55 -51.26 -34.12
CA ASP A 366 4.28 -50.83 -32.92
C ASP A 366 5.35 -49.76 -33.19
N GLU A 367 6.09 -49.85 -34.30
CA GLU A 367 7.12 -48.88 -34.68
C GLU A 367 6.52 -47.49 -34.94
N ASP A 368 5.51 -47.40 -35.82
CA ASP A 368 4.80 -46.15 -36.13
C ASP A 368 4.07 -45.58 -34.89
N TYR A 369 3.48 -46.45 -34.06
CA TYR A 369 2.82 -46.04 -32.83
C TYR A 369 3.81 -45.41 -31.84
N GLN A 370 4.99 -45.99 -31.66
CA GLN A 370 5.99 -45.46 -30.74
C GLN A 370 6.42 -44.06 -31.14
N GLU A 371 6.60 -43.79 -32.43
CA GLU A 371 6.92 -42.45 -32.93
C GLU A 371 5.75 -41.46 -32.73
N LEU A 372 4.53 -41.84 -33.11
CA LEU A 372 3.34 -40.96 -33.07
C LEU A 372 2.79 -40.69 -31.66
N SER A 373 3.14 -41.53 -30.67
CA SER A 373 2.55 -41.48 -29.32
C SER A 373 3.39 -40.72 -28.29
N VAL A 374 4.64 -40.38 -28.57
CA VAL A 374 5.57 -39.76 -27.59
C VAL A 374 4.98 -38.50 -26.97
N ASP A 375 4.73 -37.48 -27.79
CA ASP A 375 4.26 -36.16 -27.32
C ASP A 375 2.92 -36.24 -26.57
N LYS A 376 2.00 -37.07 -27.08
CA LYS A 376 0.68 -37.29 -26.47
C LYS A 376 0.81 -37.96 -25.11
N SER A 377 1.68 -38.96 -25.00
CA SER A 377 1.95 -39.68 -23.76
C SER A 377 2.60 -38.76 -22.72
N GLU A 378 3.55 -37.92 -23.14
CA GLU A 378 4.15 -36.92 -22.26
C GLU A 378 3.13 -35.89 -21.77
N LYS A 379 2.27 -35.38 -22.66
CA LYS A 379 1.20 -34.44 -22.31
C LYS A 379 0.24 -35.03 -21.27
N ILE A 380 -0.18 -36.29 -21.46
CA ILE A 380 -1.05 -36.99 -20.50
C ILE A 380 -0.37 -37.13 -19.14
N LYS A 381 0.91 -37.51 -19.11
CA LYS A 381 1.69 -37.61 -17.86
C LYS A 381 1.77 -36.26 -17.13
N LYS A 382 1.98 -35.15 -17.85
CA LYS A 382 2.01 -33.80 -17.28
C LYS A 382 0.66 -33.40 -16.70
N ILE A 383 -0.43 -33.61 -17.45
CA ILE A 383 -1.80 -33.33 -16.98
C ILE A 383 -2.11 -34.14 -15.71
N GLU A 384 -1.79 -35.43 -15.70
CA GLU A 384 -1.97 -36.30 -14.53
C GLU A 384 -1.18 -35.79 -13.32
N TYR A 385 0.07 -35.40 -13.54
CA TYR A 385 0.92 -34.83 -12.50
C TYR A 385 0.28 -33.57 -11.90
N TYR A 386 -0.16 -32.61 -12.72
CA TYR A 386 -0.77 -31.38 -12.23
C TYR A 386 -2.09 -31.62 -11.48
N ILE A 387 -2.96 -32.49 -11.99
CA ILE A 387 -4.21 -32.88 -11.30
C ILE A 387 -3.89 -33.40 -9.89
N ASN A 388 -2.97 -34.36 -9.78
CA ASN A 388 -2.58 -34.96 -8.51
C ASN A 388 -1.96 -33.94 -7.54
N GLN A 389 -1.10 -33.03 -8.04
CA GLN A 389 -0.51 -31.99 -7.21
C GLN A 389 -1.56 -30.98 -6.73
N ILE A 390 -2.49 -30.56 -7.60
CA ILE A 390 -3.57 -29.63 -7.23
C ILE A 390 -4.44 -30.23 -6.12
N GLN A 391 -4.85 -31.48 -6.27
CA GLN A 391 -5.65 -32.18 -5.25
C GLN A 391 -4.89 -32.26 -3.91
N LYS A 392 -3.64 -32.75 -3.94
CA LYS A 392 -2.80 -32.87 -2.75
C LYS A 392 -2.60 -31.53 -2.03
N LEU A 393 -2.28 -30.47 -2.76
CA LEU A 393 -2.07 -29.14 -2.18
C LEU A 393 -3.37 -28.54 -1.65
N THR A 394 -4.49 -28.77 -2.33
CA THR A 394 -5.80 -28.32 -1.88
C THR A 394 -6.20 -28.99 -0.57
N ASP A 395 -6.01 -30.32 -0.46
CA ASP A 395 -6.26 -31.06 0.78
C ASP A 395 -5.37 -30.55 1.92
N ALA A 396 -4.07 -30.35 1.66
CA ALA A 396 -3.15 -29.81 2.65
C ALA A 396 -3.54 -28.39 3.11
N MET A 397 -3.97 -27.53 2.19
CA MET A 397 -4.49 -26.19 2.50
C MET A 397 -5.76 -26.26 3.36
N VAL A 398 -6.66 -27.21 3.06
CA VAL A 398 -7.89 -27.43 3.85
C VAL A 398 -7.56 -27.89 5.27
N GLU A 399 -6.58 -28.78 5.45
CA GLU A 399 -6.10 -29.19 6.77
C GLU A 399 -5.43 -28.05 7.54
N ALA A 400 -4.54 -27.28 6.91
CA ALA A 400 -3.94 -26.09 7.50
C ALA A 400 -5.01 -25.12 7.99
N ARG A 401 -6.04 -24.88 7.18
CA ARG A 401 -7.21 -24.07 7.54
C ARG A 401 -7.98 -24.66 8.73
N LYS A 402 -8.19 -25.98 8.79
CA LYS A 402 -8.85 -26.62 9.94
C LYS A 402 -8.06 -26.42 11.23
N VAL A 403 -6.73 -26.55 11.19
CA VAL A 403 -5.85 -26.30 12.33
C VAL A 403 -5.94 -24.83 12.77
N ALA A 404 -5.77 -23.89 11.83
CA ALA A 404 -5.83 -22.46 12.12
C ALA A 404 -7.17 -22.04 12.74
N ASN A 405 -8.29 -22.61 12.29
CA ASN A 405 -9.63 -22.30 12.84
C ASN A 405 -9.85 -22.73 14.29
N ARG A 406 -9.00 -23.60 14.84
CA ARG A 406 -9.09 -24.02 16.26
C ARG A 406 -8.43 -23.03 17.20
N ILE A 407 -7.63 -22.09 16.68
CA ILE A 407 -6.99 -21.05 17.46
C ILE A 407 -8.05 -20.05 17.92
N THR A 408 -8.13 -19.78 19.21
CA THR A 408 -9.15 -18.88 19.78
C THR A 408 -8.75 -17.42 19.74
N ASN A 409 -7.46 -17.12 19.92
CA ASN A 409 -6.94 -15.76 19.85
C ASN A 409 -6.90 -15.28 18.38
N GLU A 410 -7.53 -14.13 18.10
CA GLU A 410 -7.64 -13.63 16.72
C GLU A 410 -6.30 -13.22 16.10
N ARG A 411 -5.36 -12.68 16.88
CA ARG A 411 -4.01 -12.34 16.40
C ARG A 411 -3.26 -13.61 15.97
N GLU A 412 -3.18 -14.60 16.84
CA GLU A 412 -2.51 -15.88 16.55
C GLU A 412 -3.17 -16.62 15.39
N LYS A 413 -4.50 -16.54 15.29
CA LYS A 413 -5.26 -17.10 14.17
C LYS A 413 -4.90 -16.40 12.87
N ALA A 414 -4.86 -15.07 12.85
CA ALA A 414 -4.48 -14.29 11.66
C ALA A 414 -3.05 -14.63 11.20
N ILE A 415 -2.09 -14.72 12.13
CA ILE A 415 -0.71 -15.16 11.85
C ILE A 415 -0.70 -16.57 11.26
N ALA A 416 -1.43 -17.52 11.86
CA ALA A 416 -1.50 -18.88 11.34
C ALA A 416 -2.07 -18.94 9.91
N TYR A 417 -3.06 -18.12 9.58
CA TYR A 417 -3.57 -18.01 8.21
C TYR A 417 -2.52 -17.47 7.23
N HIS A 418 -1.81 -16.40 7.62
CA HIS A 418 -0.72 -15.83 6.83
C HIS A 418 0.42 -16.84 6.60
N ASP A 419 0.87 -17.52 7.65
CA ASP A 419 2.08 -18.35 7.60
C ASP A 419 1.83 -19.75 7.03
N THR A 420 0.60 -20.28 7.18
CA THR A 420 0.31 -21.70 6.88
C THR A 420 -0.79 -21.91 5.87
N VAL A 421 -1.67 -20.94 5.59
CA VAL A 421 -2.79 -21.11 4.63
C VAL A 421 -2.52 -20.34 3.34
N GLU A 422 -2.22 -19.06 3.43
CA GLU A 422 -1.92 -18.17 2.29
C GLU A 422 -0.83 -18.74 1.34
N PRO A 423 0.26 -19.38 1.81
CA PRO A 423 1.32 -19.88 0.93
C PRO A 423 0.89 -20.99 -0.04
N TYR A 424 -0.30 -21.57 0.13
CA TYR A 424 -0.84 -22.55 -0.80
C TYR A 424 -1.46 -21.89 -2.05
N PHE A 425 -1.85 -20.61 -1.98
CA PHE A 425 -2.62 -19.98 -3.06
C PHE A 425 -1.82 -19.91 -4.35
N GLU A 426 -0.59 -19.41 -4.29
CA GLU A 426 0.29 -19.32 -5.45
C GLU A 426 0.69 -20.71 -5.96
N LYS A 427 0.95 -21.66 -5.07
CA LYS A 427 1.34 -23.03 -5.45
C LYS A 427 0.23 -23.74 -6.24
N ILE A 428 -1.02 -23.65 -5.77
CA ILE A 428 -2.17 -24.25 -6.45
C ILE A 428 -2.44 -23.51 -7.76
N ARG A 429 -2.43 -22.17 -7.71
CA ARG A 429 -2.65 -21.33 -8.90
C ARG A 429 -1.67 -21.64 -10.00
N ASN A 430 -0.37 -21.70 -9.73
CA ASN A 430 0.64 -21.94 -10.76
C ASN A 430 0.41 -23.26 -11.51
N LEU A 431 -0.06 -24.30 -10.81
CA LEU A 431 -0.42 -25.58 -11.45
C LEU A 431 -1.70 -25.48 -12.30
N ILE A 432 -2.68 -24.69 -11.86
CA ILE A 432 -3.90 -24.41 -12.63
C ILE A 432 -3.56 -23.63 -13.90
N ASP A 433 -2.69 -22.62 -13.79
CA ASP A 433 -2.26 -21.78 -14.91
C ASP A 433 -1.51 -22.63 -15.96
N GLU A 434 -0.68 -23.61 -15.54
CA GLU A 434 -0.07 -24.59 -16.46
C GLU A 434 -1.10 -25.50 -17.15
N LEU A 435 -2.14 -25.94 -16.42
CA LEU A 435 -3.24 -26.70 -17.01
C LEU A 435 -4.04 -25.88 -18.04
N GLU A 436 -4.24 -24.59 -17.80
CA GLU A 436 -4.97 -23.69 -18.72
C GLU A 436 -4.33 -23.64 -20.12
N LEU A 437 -3.00 -23.76 -20.19
CA LEU A 437 -2.23 -23.76 -21.44
C LEU A 437 -2.31 -25.11 -22.16
N MET A 438 -2.56 -26.20 -21.44
CA MET A 438 -2.56 -27.55 -22.00
C MET A 438 -3.95 -28.05 -22.40
N VAL A 439 -4.98 -27.66 -21.65
CA VAL A 439 -6.37 -28.06 -21.87
C VAL A 439 -6.98 -27.27 -23.02
N ASP A 440 -7.86 -27.93 -23.78
CA ASP A 440 -8.61 -27.29 -24.86
C ASP A 440 -9.38 -26.06 -24.35
N ASN A 441 -9.27 -24.95 -25.10
CA ASN A 441 -9.93 -23.70 -24.78
C ASN A 441 -11.45 -23.83 -24.74
N GLU A 442 -12.05 -24.68 -25.59
CA GLU A 442 -13.51 -24.89 -25.60
C GLU A 442 -14.02 -25.59 -24.34
N LEU A 443 -13.14 -26.34 -23.67
CA LEU A 443 -13.47 -27.06 -22.43
C LEU A 443 -13.17 -26.26 -21.18
N TRP A 444 -12.25 -25.28 -21.26
CA TRP A 444 -11.79 -24.53 -20.09
C TRP A 444 -12.95 -23.78 -19.42
N PRO A 445 -13.17 -23.95 -18.09
CA PRO A 445 -14.42 -23.54 -17.46
C PRO A 445 -14.47 -22.06 -17.09
N LEU A 446 -13.33 -21.36 -17.07
CA LEU A 446 -13.22 -19.97 -16.64
C LEU A 446 -12.85 -19.07 -17.83
N PRO A 447 -13.36 -17.84 -17.89
CA PRO A 447 -12.89 -16.86 -18.86
C PRO A 447 -11.40 -16.61 -18.69
N LYS A 448 -10.65 -16.69 -19.79
CA LYS A 448 -9.21 -16.43 -19.80
C LYS A 448 -8.94 -14.94 -19.65
N TYR A 449 -7.77 -14.58 -19.17
CA TYR A 449 -7.37 -13.18 -19.00
C TYR A 449 -7.52 -12.34 -20.28
N ARG A 450 -7.21 -12.93 -21.44
CA ARG A 450 -7.40 -12.24 -22.73
C ARG A 450 -8.84 -11.81 -22.98
N GLU A 451 -9.79 -12.57 -22.46
CA GLU A 451 -11.23 -12.33 -22.60
C GLU A 451 -11.69 -11.27 -21.61
N LEU A 452 -11.26 -11.39 -20.36
CA LEU A 452 -11.59 -10.45 -19.29
C LEU A 452 -10.99 -9.04 -19.50
N LEU A 453 -9.83 -8.95 -20.16
CA LEU A 453 -9.10 -7.69 -20.32
C LEU A 453 -9.35 -6.97 -21.65
N PHE A 454 -9.61 -7.70 -22.74
CA PHE A 454 -9.59 -7.11 -24.09
C PHE A 454 -10.82 -7.39 -24.95
N ILE A 455 -11.56 -8.47 -24.69
CA ILE A 455 -12.75 -8.77 -25.50
C ILE A 455 -13.85 -7.78 -25.12
N ARG A 456 -14.34 -7.05 -26.12
CA ARG A 456 -15.38 -6.02 -26.01
C ARG A 456 -16.72 -6.51 -26.53
#